data_AF-T0TTN3-F1
#
_entry.id   AF-T0TTN3-F1
#
_cell.length_a   1.000
_cell.length_b   1.000
_cell.length_c   1.000
_cell.angle_alpha   90.00
_cell.angle_beta   90.00
_cell.angle_gamma   90.00
#
_symmetry.space_group_name_H-M   'P 1'
#
loop_
_entity.id
_entity.type
_entity.pdbx_description
1 polymer ?
#
loop_
_entity_poly.entity_id
_entity_poly.type
_entity_poly.pdbx_seq_one_letter_code
_entity_poly.pdbx_strand_id
1 'polypeptide(L)'
;MITIEQVLEVLKKDRNFRDIIDQDHYYYSWTGVTFEHLSYDSRDVTPSSLFFAKGAAFKREFLENAVKTGLSFYVTEKITKWESLPLLFQISSKL
;
A
#
# COMPACT_ATOMS: atom_id res chain seq x y z
N MET A 1 -10.50 5.27 12.69
CA MET A 1 -10.25 5.46 11.25
C MET A 1 -8.90 6.13 11.08
N ILE A 2 -8.09 5.60 10.17
CA ILE A 2 -6.77 6.13 9.81
C ILE A 2 -6.91 6.77 8.43
N THR A 3 -6.48 8.01 8.26
CA THR A 3 -6.54 8.71 6.96
C THR A 3 -5.25 8.47 6.16
N ILE A 4 -5.32 8.53 4.84
CA ILE A 4 -4.11 8.48 3.99
C ILE A 4 -3.18 9.66 4.27
N GLU A 5 -3.73 10.82 4.61
CA GLU A 5 -2.98 12.01 5.00
C GLU A 5 -2.11 11.73 6.24
N GLN A 6 -2.68 11.09 7.28
CA GLN A 6 -1.94 10.67 8.48
C GLN A 6 -0.84 9.65 8.15
N VAL A 7 -1.13 8.67 7.28
CA VAL A 7 -0.14 7.67 6.85
C VAL A 7 1.03 8.36 6.15
N LEU A 8 0.73 9.25 5.21
CA LEU A 8 1.74 9.99 4.47
C LEU A 8 2.53 10.93 5.38
N GLU A 9 1.89 11.58 6.35
CA GLU A 9 2.56 12.43 7.34
C GLU A 9 3.60 11.63 8.13
N VAL A 10 3.22 10.48 8.69
CA VAL A 10 4.13 9.60 9.45
C VAL A 10 5.27 9.11 8.57
N LEU A 11 4.97 8.58 7.38
CA LEU A 11 6.00 8.09 6.46
C LEU A 11 6.97 9.20 6.02
N LYS A 12 6.50 10.43 5.81
CA LYS A 12 7.35 11.58 5.45
C LYS A 12 8.20 12.04 6.63
N LYS A 13 7.61 12.13 7.83
CA LYS A 13 8.29 12.53 9.06
C LYS A 13 9.47 11.59 9.36
N ASP A 14 9.26 10.30 9.16
CA ASP A 14 10.29 9.27 9.40
C ASP A 14 11.24 9.07 8.21
N ARG A 15 11.12 9.90 7.16
CA ARG A 15 11.90 9.81 5.90
C ARG A 15 11.78 8.46 5.19
N ASN A 16 10.67 7.78 5.43
CA ASN A 16 10.32 6.49 4.85
C ASN A 16 9.51 6.64 3.57
N PHE A 17 8.78 7.74 3.36
CA PHE A 17 8.00 7.96 2.14
C PHE A 17 8.89 8.21 0.91
N ARG A 18 8.52 7.63 -0.22
CA ARG A 18 9.12 7.94 -1.53
C ARG A 18 8.09 8.56 -2.47
N ASP A 19 7.06 7.81 -2.81
CA ASP A 19 6.08 8.15 -3.83
C ASP A 19 4.82 7.28 -3.66
N ILE A 20 3.72 7.74 -4.25
CA ILE A 20 2.51 6.95 -4.45
C ILE A 20 2.45 6.65 -5.94
N ILE A 21 2.24 5.40 -6.31
CA ILE A 21 2.16 4.96 -7.70
C ILE A 21 0.71 4.56 -7.99
N ASP A 22 0.15 5.12 -9.05
CA ASP A 22 -1.14 4.72 -9.62
C ASP A 22 -1.07 4.81 -11.15
N GLN A 23 -1.41 3.72 -11.83
CA GLN A 23 -1.39 3.64 -13.31
C GLN A 23 -0.13 4.23 -13.97
N ASP A 24 1.06 3.83 -13.48
CA ASP A 24 2.37 4.35 -13.93
C ASP A 24 2.66 5.84 -13.64
N HIS A 25 1.74 6.56 -12.98
CA HIS A 25 1.94 7.93 -12.51
C HIS A 25 2.44 7.95 -11.06
N TYR A 26 3.34 8.89 -10.78
CA TYR A 26 3.93 9.10 -9.47
C TYR A 26 3.33 10.35 -8.83
N TYR A 27 2.85 10.19 -7.60
CA TYR A 27 2.25 11.25 -6.81
C TYR A 27 3.01 11.44 -5.49
N TYR A 28 3.09 12.69 -5.04
CA TYR A 28 3.69 13.01 -3.74
C TYR A 28 2.65 13.10 -2.61
N SER A 29 1.37 13.14 -2.95
CA SER A 29 0.25 13.30 -2.02
C SER A 29 -0.99 12.59 -2.53
N TRP A 30 -1.82 12.13 -1.61
CA TRP A 30 -3.15 11.61 -1.86
C TRP A 30 -4.07 12.02 -0.71
N THR A 31 -5.36 12.17 -0.97
CA THR A 31 -6.32 12.66 0.02
C THR A 31 -7.66 11.93 -0.09
N GLY A 32 -8.49 12.06 0.94
CA GLY A 32 -9.88 11.60 0.90
C GLY A 32 -10.05 10.08 0.99
N VAL A 33 -9.03 9.37 1.46
CA VAL A 33 -9.07 7.92 1.68
C VAL A 33 -8.92 7.64 3.17
N THR A 34 -9.73 6.71 3.66
CA THR A 34 -9.69 6.27 5.06
C THR A 34 -9.61 4.76 5.14
N PHE A 35 -8.91 4.29 6.16
CA PHE A 35 -8.69 2.89 6.46
C PHE A 35 -9.30 2.56 7.82
N GLU A 36 -9.95 1.41 7.90
CA GLU A 36 -10.51 0.90 9.15
C GLU A 36 -9.49 0.10 9.94
N HIS A 37 -8.60 -0.62 9.24
CA HIS A 37 -7.48 -1.31 9.88
C HIS A 37 -6.23 -1.39 9.00
N LEU A 38 -5.09 -1.57 9.66
CA LEU A 38 -3.81 -1.89 9.02
C LEU A 38 -3.60 -3.40 9.07
N SER A 39 -3.09 -3.99 7.99
CA SER A 39 -2.81 -5.42 7.94
C SER A 39 -1.39 -5.74 7.50
N TYR A 40 -0.82 -6.78 8.10
CA TYR A 40 0.42 -7.43 7.67
C TYR A 40 0.17 -8.87 7.18
N ASP A 41 -1.06 -9.38 7.30
CA ASP A 41 -1.45 -10.72 6.87
C ASP A 41 -2.40 -10.60 5.67
N SER A 42 -2.00 -11.10 4.50
CA SER A 42 -2.83 -11.05 3.29
C SER A 42 -4.14 -11.82 3.38
N ARG A 43 -4.34 -12.64 4.42
CA ARG A 43 -5.59 -13.34 4.69
C ARG A 43 -6.56 -12.50 5.53
N ASP A 44 -6.06 -11.44 6.15
CA ASP A 44 -6.79 -10.49 6.99
C ASP A 44 -6.77 -9.12 6.30
N VAL A 45 -7.43 -9.02 5.15
CA VAL A 45 -7.59 -7.78 4.41
C VAL A 45 -9.03 -7.61 3.97
N THR A 46 -9.45 -6.36 3.88
CA THR A 46 -10.76 -5.92 3.44
C THR A 46 -10.57 -4.75 2.45
N PRO A 47 -11.62 -4.32 1.75
CA PRO A 47 -11.55 -3.13 0.90
C PRO A 47 -11.17 -1.85 1.66
N SER A 48 -11.41 -1.78 2.97
CA SER A 48 -11.06 -0.64 3.85
C SER A 48 -9.71 -0.81 4.56
N SER A 49 -8.92 -1.83 4.22
CA SER A 49 -7.62 -2.09 4.84
C SER A 49 -6.47 -1.37 4.12
N LEU A 50 -5.46 -0.96 4.89
CA LEU A 50 -4.13 -0.65 4.34
C LEU A 50 -3.19 -1.83 4.60
N PHE A 51 -2.74 -2.48 3.53
CA PHE A 51 -1.88 -3.67 3.63
C PHE A 51 -0.39 -3.32 3.54
N PHE A 52 0.43 -3.88 4.42
CA PHE A 52 1.88 -3.73 4.40
C PHE A 52 2.54 -4.96 3.76
N ALA A 53 2.82 -4.84 2.47
CA ALA A 53 3.57 -5.82 1.69
C ALA A 53 5.07 -5.68 1.94
N LYS A 54 5.54 -6.10 3.12
CA LYS A 54 6.94 -5.91 3.55
C LYS A 54 7.59 -7.14 4.18
N GLY A 55 8.92 -7.12 4.30
CA GLY A 55 9.70 -8.12 5.02
C GLY A 55 10.30 -9.24 4.15
N ALA A 56 11.31 -9.92 4.69
CA ALA A 56 12.14 -10.89 3.98
C ALA A 56 11.39 -12.11 3.44
N ALA A 57 10.25 -12.47 4.06
CA ALA A 57 9.41 -13.59 3.66
C ALA A 57 8.25 -13.19 2.74
N PHE A 58 8.16 -11.91 2.35
CA PHE A 58 7.07 -11.44 1.50
C PHE A 58 7.13 -12.11 0.11
N LYS A 59 6.00 -12.68 -0.29
CA LYS A 59 5.80 -13.27 -1.61
C LYS A 59 4.72 -12.50 -2.37
N ARG A 60 4.92 -12.38 -3.69
CA ARG A 60 3.97 -11.72 -4.59
C ARG A 60 2.54 -12.28 -4.49
N GLU A 61 2.43 -13.59 -4.29
CA GLU A 61 1.14 -14.30 -4.14
C GLU A 61 0.25 -13.75 -3.01
N PHE A 62 0.86 -13.19 -1.96
CA PHE A 62 0.12 -12.58 -0.85
C PHE A 62 -0.58 -11.30 -1.29
N LEU A 63 0.11 -10.45 -2.04
CA LEU A 63 -0.50 -9.25 -2.60
C LEU A 63 -1.55 -9.60 -3.66
N GLU A 64 -1.27 -10.55 -4.54
CA GLU A 64 -2.26 -11.02 -5.53
C GLU A 64 -3.55 -11.52 -4.87
N ASN A 65 -3.44 -12.27 -3.77
CA ASN A 65 -4.61 -12.75 -3.03
C ASN A 65 -5.36 -11.60 -2.34
N ALA A 66 -4.64 -10.67 -1.72
CA ALA A 66 -5.24 -9.51 -1.09
C ALA A 66 -6.03 -8.63 -2.09
N VAL A 67 -5.49 -8.49 -3.30
CA VAL A 67 -6.14 -7.75 -4.39
C VAL A 67 -7.41 -8.47 -4.86
N LYS A 68 -7.38 -9.80 -4.97
CA LYS A 68 -8.60 -10.59 -5.28
C LYS A 68 -9.70 -10.43 -4.24
N THR A 69 -9.35 -10.14 -2.98
CA THR A 69 -10.30 -9.85 -1.90
C THR A 69 -10.77 -8.39 -1.86
N GLY A 70 -10.35 -7.54 -2.81
CA GLY A 70 -10.80 -6.16 -2.95
C GLY A 70 -9.90 -5.11 -2.31
N LEU A 71 -8.68 -5.46 -1.92
CA LEU A 71 -7.69 -4.50 -1.41
C LEU A 71 -7.42 -3.40 -2.45
N SER A 72 -7.44 -2.14 -2.03
CA SER A 72 -7.23 -0.98 -2.91
C SER A 72 -5.88 -0.26 -2.68
N PHE A 73 -5.33 -0.34 -1.47
CA PHE A 73 -4.09 0.34 -1.07
C PHE A 73 -3.11 -0.60 -0.39
N TYR A 74 -1.83 -0.44 -0.71
CA TYR A 74 -0.77 -1.16 -0.01
C TYR A 74 0.53 -0.35 0.09
N VAL A 75 1.36 -0.67 1.08
CA VAL A 75 2.68 -0.09 1.32
C VAL A 75 3.74 -1.15 1.04
N THR A 76 4.80 -0.81 0.28
CA THR A 76 5.90 -1.72 -0.06
C THR A 76 7.25 -1.00 -0.05
N GLU A 77 8.32 -1.73 0.28
CA GLU A 77 9.70 -1.25 0.26
C GLU A 77 10.31 -1.20 -1.16
N LYS A 78 9.78 -2.05 -2.05
CA LYS A 78 10.29 -2.27 -3.39
C LYS A 78 9.30 -1.73 -4.42
N ILE A 79 9.78 -0.84 -5.27
CA ILE A 79 9.09 -0.47 -6.51
C ILE A 79 9.22 -1.68 -7.42
N THR A 80 8.13 -2.40 -7.62
CA THR A 80 8.09 -3.47 -8.60
C THR A 80 6.89 -3.23 -9.47
N LYS A 81 7.13 -3.04 -10.77
CA LYS A 81 6.06 -2.97 -11.75
C LYS A 81 5.45 -4.37 -11.85
N TRP A 82 4.24 -4.52 -11.34
CA TRP A 82 3.48 -5.75 -11.47
C TRP A 82 2.52 -5.58 -12.65
N GLU A 83 2.95 -5.95 -13.86
CA GLU A 83 2.15 -5.84 -15.10
C GLU A 83 0.77 -6.50 -15.02
N SER A 84 0.55 -7.40 -14.06
CA SER A 84 -0.68 -8.19 -13.91
C SER A 84 -1.57 -7.80 -12.73
N LEU A 85 -1.24 -6.78 -11.93
CA LEU A 85 -2.10 -6.34 -10.82
C LEU A 85 -2.96 -5.15 -11.26
N PRO A 86 -4.28 -5.33 -11.45
CA PRO A 86 -5.15 -4.22 -11.83
C PRO A 86 -5.32 -3.24 -10.67
N LEU A 87 -5.06 -1.96 -10.95
CA LEU A 87 -5.56 -0.80 -10.21
C LEU A 87 -5.26 -0.79 -8.70
N LEU A 88 -4.02 -0.49 -8.33
CA LEU A 88 -3.65 -0.33 -6.93
C LEU A 88 -2.84 0.93 -6.71
N PHE A 89 -3.22 1.66 -5.66
CA PHE A 89 -2.38 2.70 -5.09
C PHE A 89 -1.27 2.07 -4.27
N GLN A 90 -0.08 2.06 -4.84
CA GLN A 90 1.12 1.61 -4.15
C GLN A 90 1.75 2.79 -3.42
N ILE A 91 1.92 2.68 -2.10
CA ILE A 91 2.73 3.62 -1.32
C ILE A 91 4.15 3.05 -1.22
N SER A 92 5.08 3.64 -1.97
CA SER A 92 6.50 3.29 -1.97
C SER A 92 7.17 3.83 -0.72
N SER A 93 7.84 2.94 0.02
CA SER A 93 8.46 3.28 1.30
C SER A 93 9.89 2.71 1.47
N LYS A 94 10.63 3.15 2.48
CA LYS A 94 11.96 2.65 2.88
C LYS A 94 11.92 1.79 4.17
N LEU A 95 10.72 1.34 4.55
CA LEU A 95 10.44 0.60 5.79
C LEU A 95 11.24 -0.71 5.97
#